data_AF-A0A0A5FSA7-F1
#
_entry.id   AF-A0A0A5FSA7-F1
#
_cell.length_a   1.000
_cell.length_b   1.000
_cell.length_c   1.000
_cell.angle_alpha   90.00
_cell.angle_beta   90.00
_cell.angle_gamma   90.00
#
_symmetry.space_group_name_H-M   'P 1'
#
loop_
_entity.id
_entity.type
_entity.pdbx_description
1 polymer ?
#
loop_
_entity_poly.entity_id
_entity_poly.type
_entity_poly.pdbx_seq_one_letter_code
_entity_poly.pdbx_strand_id
1 'polypeptide(L)'
;DDEAMSERMSEFTSTFHDELVGCAGDILCIDGKAMRGTVLENGRNPDIVSAYSLEGGFTLATDMCEEKSNEITSVPKLLDKVDVSGCIVTADAMSFQKAIIDKIREKGGDFLIELKANQRTLRYGVEDNVELAEPVDVY
;
A
#
# COMPACT_ATOMS: atom_id res chain seq x y z
N ASP A 1 -10.33 -8.92 -27.89
CA ASP A 1 -11.08 -7.68 -27.67
C ASP A 1 -10.81 -7.26 -26.24
N ASP A 2 -10.20 -6.10 -26.08
CA ASP A 2 -9.63 -5.66 -24.79
C ASP A 2 -10.72 -5.39 -23.75
N GLU A 3 -11.92 -5.00 -24.22
CA GLU A 3 -13.09 -4.74 -23.39
C GLU A 3 -13.63 -6.03 -22.77
N ALA A 4 -13.75 -7.10 -23.57
CA ALA A 4 -14.14 -8.42 -23.08
C ALA A 4 -13.11 -9.06 -22.12
N MET A 5 -11.81 -8.73 -22.29
CA MET A 5 -10.77 -9.17 -21.36
C MET A 5 -10.86 -8.41 -20.03
N SER A 6 -11.11 -7.10 -20.09
CA SER A 6 -11.31 -6.25 -18.91
C SER A 6 -12.51 -6.71 -18.08
N GLU A 7 -13.65 -6.98 -18.71
CA GLU A 7 -14.85 -7.48 -18.03
C GLU A 7 -14.58 -8.81 -17.32
N ARG A 8 -13.93 -9.77 -17.99
CA ARG A 8 -13.58 -11.06 -17.38
C ARG A 8 -12.57 -10.94 -16.26
N MET A 9 -11.61 -10.03 -16.39
CA MET A 9 -10.64 -9.78 -15.32
C MET A 9 -11.33 -9.16 -14.11
N SER A 10 -12.31 -8.29 -14.32
CA SER A 10 -13.11 -7.68 -13.26
C SER A 10 -14.02 -8.70 -12.55
N GLU A 11 -14.67 -9.59 -13.31
CA GLU A 11 -15.51 -10.68 -12.77
C GLU A 11 -14.67 -11.70 -11.99
N PHE A 12 -13.50 -12.07 -12.53
CA PHE A 12 -12.50 -12.88 -11.83
C PHE A 12 -12.06 -12.21 -10.54
N THR A 13 -11.70 -10.93 -10.60
CA THR A 13 -11.22 -10.20 -9.42
C THR A 13 -12.30 -10.11 -8.36
N SER A 14 -13.56 -9.83 -8.72
CA SER A 14 -14.69 -9.79 -7.78
C SER A 14 -14.94 -11.14 -7.12
N THR A 15 -14.95 -12.22 -7.91
CA THR A 15 -15.20 -13.58 -7.39
C THR A 15 -14.08 -14.03 -6.46
N PHE A 16 -12.83 -13.74 -6.84
CA PHE A 16 -11.66 -14.03 -6.00
C PHE A 16 -11.62 -13.14 -4.75
N HIS A 17 -12.05 -11.87 -4.84
CA HIS A 17 -12.21 -10.99 -3.67
C HIS A 17 -13.19 -11.65 -2.69
N ASP A 18 -14.41 -11.98 -3.11
CA ASP A 18 -15.43 -12.54 -2.21
C ASP A 18 -15.03 -13.88 -1.57
N GLU A 19 -14.19 -14.68 -2.24
CA GLU A 19 -13.71 -15.98 -1.74
C GLU A 19 -12.47 -15.89 -0.82
N LEU A 20 -11.71 -14.78 -0.88
CA LEU A 20 -10.47 -14.57 -0.12
C LEU A 20 -10.54 -13.47 0.95
N VAL A 21 -11.55 -12.59 0.92
CA VAL A 21 -11.66 -11.40 1.79
C VAL A 21 -12.17 -11.77 3.18
N GLY A 22 -11.30 -12.45 3.91
CA GLY A 22 -11.00 -12.02 5.25
C GLY A 22 -9.60 -11.43 5.23
N CYS A 23 -9.43 -10.18 4.79
CA CYS A 23 -8.12 -9.53 4.92
C CYS A 23 -7.79 -9.23 6.40
N ALA A 24 -8.77 -9.40 7.30
CA ALA A 24 -8.59 -9.31 8.74
C ALA A 24 -7.53 -10.32 9.22
N GLY A 25 -6.35 -9.81 9.56
CA GLY A 25 -5.19 -10.60 9.95
C GLY A 25 -4.08 -10.72 8.89
N ASP A 26 -4.31 -10.28 7.65
CA ASP A 26 -3.29 -10.30 6.59
C ASP A 26 -2.33 -9.10 6.70
N ILE A 27 -1.15 -9.27 6.11
CA ILE A 27 -0.15 -8.22 5.92
C ILE A 27 -0.16 -7.81 4.45
N LEU A 28 -0.56 -6.56 4.20
CA LEU A 28 -0.57 -5.97 2.87
C LEU A 28 0.68 -5.14 2.63
N CYS A 29 1.49 -5.56 1.65
CA CYS A 29 2.73 -4.90 1.28
C CYS A 29 2.49 -3.93 0.10
N ILE A 30 2.66 -2.64 0.34
CA ILE A 30 2.60 -1.59 -0.68
C ILE A 30 4.01 -1.18 -1.10
N ASP A 31 4.32 -1.35 -2.37
CA ASP A 31 5.67 -1.14 -2.89
C ASP A 31 5.67 -0.64 -4.34
N GLY A 32 6.64 0.23 -4.65
CA GLY A 32 6.89 0.79 -5.98
C GLY A 32 7.79 -0.11 -6.82
N LYS A 33 7.41 -0.39 -8.08
CA LYS A 33 8.16 -1.22 -9.02
C LYS A 33 8.36 -0.49 -10.34
N ALA A 34 9.57 -0.61 -10.91
CA ALA A 34 9.85 -0.12 -12.25
C ALA A 34 9.57 -1.22 -13.30
N MET A 35 8.73 -0.93 -14.28
CA MET A 35 8.39 -1.83 -15.39
C MET A 35 9.51 -1.81 -16.44
N ARG A 36 10.57 -2.58 -16.19
CA ARG A 36 11.70 -2.69 -17.12
C ARG A 36 11.27 -3.40 -18.41
N GLY A 37 11.69 -2.84 -19.56
CA GLY A 37 11.35 -3.38 -20.88
C GLY A 37 10.17 -2.69 -21.56
N THR A 38 9.40 -1.88 -20.84
CA THR A 38 8.40 -0.96 -21.41
C THR A 38 8.96 0.45 -21.41
N VAL A 39 8.86 1.15 -22.54
CA VAL A 39 9.32 2.54 -22.67
C VAL A 39 8.15 3.39 -23.12
N LEU A 40 7.80 4.39 -22.32
CA LEU A 40 6.78 5.38 -22.66
C LEU A 40 7.31 6.33 -23.76
N GLU A 41 6.43 7.11 -24.38
CA GLU A 41 6.82 8.07 -25.43
C GLU A 41 7.88 9.08 -24.97
N ASN A 42 7.92 9.37 -23.67
CA ASN A 42 8.92 10.25 -23.05
C ASN A 42 10.28 9.57 -22.78
N GLY A 43 10.47 8.32 -23.21
CA GLY A 43 11.73 7.57 -23.05
C GLY A 43 11.96 6.97 -21.67
N ARG A 44 11.01 7.08 -20.73
CA ARG A 44 11.12 6.51 -19.38
C ARG A 44 10.43 5.15 -19.29
N ASN A 45 10.89 4.32 -18.36
CA ASN A 45 10.12 3.16 -17.92
C ASN A 45 8.98 3.62 -17.00
N PRO A 46 7.76 3.07 -17.14
CA PRO A 46 6.69 3.37 -16.21
C PRO A 46 7.01 2.80 -14.83
N ASP A 47 6.73 3.58 -13.80
CA ASP A 47 6.74 3.13 -12.42
C ASP A 47 5.31 2.72 -12.06
N ILE A 48 5.15 1.68 -11.25
CA ILE A 48 3.86 1.21 -10.74
C ILE A 48 3.93 1.08 -9.23
N VAL A 49 2.81 1.15 -8.54
CA VAL A 49 2.69 0.79 -7.14
C VAL A 49 1.74 -0.39 -7.01
N SER A 50 2.13 -1.41 -6.25
CA SER A 50 1.38 -2.66 -6.11
C SER A 50 1.01 -2.92 -4.64
N ALA A 51 -0.18 -3.45 -4.39
CA ALA A 51 -0.60 -3.98 -3.10
C ALA A 51 -0.55 -5.50 -3.15
N TYR A 52 0.32 -6.10 -2.35
CA TYR A 52 0.55 -7.54 -2.32
C TYR A 52 0.08 -8.14 -0.98
N SER A 53 -0.73 -9.19 -1.05
CA SER A 53 -1.18 -9.96 0.11
C SER A 53 -0.14 -10.99 0.48
N LEU A 54 0.35 -10.95 1.72
CA LEU A 54 1.34 -11.92 2.20
C LEU A 54 0.71 -13.30 2.40
N GLU A 55 -0.47 -13.35 3.02
CA GLU A 55 -1.19 -14.60 3.27
C GLU A 55 -1.70 -15.23 1.96
N GLY A 56 -2.27 -14.42 1.07
CA GLY A 56 -2.76 -14.87 -0.22
C GLY A 56 -1.65 -15.23 -1.21
N GLY A 57 -0.50 -14.55 -1.14
CA GLY A 57 0.63 -14.80 -2.02
C GLY A 57 0.50 -14.19 -3.42
N PHE A 58 -0.37 -13.19 -3.59
CA PHE A 58 -0.62 -12.53 -4.87
C PHE A 58 -0.85 -11.01 -4.73
N THR A 59 -0.74 -10.30 -5.86
CA THR A 59 -1.01 -8.86 -5.93
C THR A 59 -2.50 -8.60 -6.11
N LEU A 60 -3.10 -7.91 -5.14
CA LEU A 60 -4.53 -7.55 -5.13
C LEU A 60 -4.85 -6.43 -6.11
N ALA A 61 -3.98 -5.42 -6.17
CA ALA A 61 -4.16 -4.28 -7.05
C ALA A 61 -2.81 -3.68 -7.45
N THR A 62 -2.82 -2.97 -8.57
CA THR A 62 -1.69 -2.17 -9.04
C THR A 62 -2.22 -0.84 -9.57
N ASP A 63 -1.47 0.23 -9.37
CA ASP A 63 -1.73 1.53 -9.98
C ASP A 63 -0.48 2.04 -10.70
N MET A 64 -0.68 2.83 -11.77
CA MET A 64 0.42 3.39 -12.54
C MET A 64 0.87 4.72 -11.94
N CYS A 65 2.17 4.93 -11.85
CA CYS A 65 2.77 6.19 -11.43
C CYS A 65 3.21 6.96 -12.68
N GLU A 66 2.49 8.04 -13.00
CA GLU A 66 2.80 8.87 -14.17
C GLU A 66 4.19 9.53 -14.06
N GLU A 67 4.72 9.70 -12.84
CA GLU A 67 6.09 10.14 -12.56
C GLU A 67 6.65 9.53 -11.27
N LYS A 68 7.98 9.57 -11.09
CA LYS A 68 8.67 8.92 -9.95
C LYS A 68 8.32 9.57 -8.60
N SER A 69 7.95 10.84 -8.62
CA SER A 69 7.49 11.60 -7.45
C SER A 69 6.02 11.31 -7.10
N ASN A 70 5.29 10.61 -7.99
CA ASN A 70 3.85 10.39 -7.86
C ASN A 70 3.52 9.09 -7.11
N GLU A 71 4.49 8.31 -6.65
CA GLU A 71 4.20 7.14 -5.79
C GLU A 71 3.40 7.55 -4.55
N ILE A 72 3.76 8.67 -3.92
CA ILE A 72 3.02 9.24 -2.77
C ILE A 72 1.56 9.56 -3.12
N THR A 73 1.28 9.98 -4.36
CA THR A 73 -0.08 10.29 -4.81
C THR A 73 -0.82 9.07 -5.36
N SER A 74 -0.10 8.03 -5.79
CA SER A 74 -0.67 6.77 -6.27
C SER A 74 -1.02 5.81 -5.13
N VAL A 75 -0.29 5.81 -4.01
CA VAL A 75 -0.60 4.96 -2.85
C VAL A 75 -2.04 5.17 -2.34
N PRO A 76 -2.55 6.40 -2.14
CA PRO A 76 -3.95 6.61 -1.74
C PRO A 76 -4.96 6.05 -2.76
N LYS A 77 -4.68 6.18 -4.06
CA LYS A 77 -5.55 5.64 -5.13
C LYS A 77 -5.54 4.12 -5.14
N LEU A 78 -4.38 3.52 -4.87
CA LEU A 78 -4.25 2.07 -4.71
C LEU A 78 -5.04 1.61 -3.48
N LEU A 79 -4.90 2.30 -2.34
CA LEU A 79 -5.66 2.02 -1.12
C LEU A 79 -7.17 2.13 -1.34
N ASP A 80 -7.66 2.97 -2.26
CA ASP A 80 -9.09 3.01 -2.61
C ASP A 80 -9.58 1.73 -3.29
N LYS A 81 -8.70 1.02 -4.01
CA LYS A 81 -9.03 -0.19 -4.78
C LYS A 81 -8.94 -1.49 -3.97
N VAL A 82 -8.32 -1.46 -2.79
CA VAL A 82 -8.15 -2.64 -1.93
C VAL A 82 -8.91 -2.50 -0.62
N ASP A 83 -9.46 -3.59 -0.11
CA ASP A 83 -9.97 -3.63 1.26
C ASP A 83 -8.82 -3.91 2.23
N VAL A 84 -8.60 -2.97 3.14
CA VAL A 84 -7.52 -3.04 4.15
C VAL A 84 -8.07 -3.18 5.57
N SER A 85 -9.39 -3.38 5.71
CA SER A 85 -10.03 -3.45 7.02
C SER A 85 -9.51 -4.65 7.81
N GLY A 86 -8.96 -4.39 9.01
CA GLY A 86 -8.34 -5.40 9.87
C GLY A 86 -6.98 -5.93 9.37
N CYS A 87 -6.39 -5.35 8.32
CA CYS A 87 -5.05 -5.71 7.85
C CYS A 87 -3.97 -4.87 8.53
N ILE A 88 -2.73 -5.36 8.49
CA ILE A 88 -1.55 -4.52 8.71
C ILE A 88 -0.97 -4.12 7.35
N VAL A 89 -0.97 -2.81 7.07
CA VAL A 89 -0.35 -2.26 5.86
C VAL A 89 1.12 -1.95 6.13
N THR A 90 2.00 -2.52 5.31
CA THR A 90 3.44 -2.21 5.29
C THR A 90 3.77 -1.46 4.01
N ALA A 91 4.70 -0.52 4.11
CA ALA A 91 5.15 0.28 2.98
C ALA A 91 6.55 0.84 3.24
N ASP A 92 7.15 1.42 2.22
CA ASP A 92 8.43 2.10 2.36
C ASP A 92 8.34 3.36 3.27
N ALA A 93 9.49 3.80 3.78
CA ALA A 93 9.55 4.98 4.63
C ALA A 93 9.13 6.29 3.92
N MET A 94 9.11 6.31 2.59
CA MET A 94 8.65 7.48 1.82
C MET A 94 7.12 7.60 1.83
N SER A 95 6.42 6.48 1.98
CA SER A 95 4.98 6.37 2.13
C SER A 95 4.46 6.73 3.53
N PHE A 96 5.37 7.02 4.49
CA PHE A 96 5.00 7.53 5.82
C PHE A 96 4.58 9.01 5.77
N GLN A 97 3.46 9.26 5.09
CA GLN A 97 2.84 10.56 4.89
C GLN A 97 1.49 10.58 5.60
N LYS A 98 1.17 11.71 6.25
CA LYS A 98 -0.08 11.86 7.02
C LYS A 98 -1.31 11.42 6.23
N ALA A 99 -1.45 11.84 4.98
CA ALA A 99 -2.60 11.49 4.14
C ALA A 99 -2.72 9.97 3.86
N ILE A 100 -1.60 9.26 3.75
CA ILE A 100 -1.60 7.80 3.55
C ILE A 100 -2.00 7.11 4.86
N ILE A 101 -1.40 7.53 5.97
CA ILE A 101 -1.71 6.96 7.31
C ILE A 101 -3.17 7.19 7.69
N ASP A 102 -3.69 8.40 7.48
CA ASP A 102 -5.08 8.73 7.76
C ASP A 102 -6.01 7.87 6.89
N LYS A 103 -5.68 7.67 5.60
CA LYS A 103 -6.45 6.80 4.70
C LYS A 103 -6.51 5.34 5.16
N ILE A 104 -5.39 4.77 5.61
CA ILE A 104 -5.34 3.40 6.13
C ILE A 104 -6.28 3.27 7.34
N ARG A 105 -6.18 4.22 8.28
CA ARG A 105 -7.01 4.25 9.50
C ARG A 105 -8.50 4.46 9.20
N GLU A 106 -8.83 5.33 8.25
CA GLU A 106 -10.21 5.58 7.81
C GLU A 106 -10.86 4.32 7.23
N LYS A 107 -10.08 3.46 6.56
CA LYS A 107 -10.54 2.17 6.04
C LYS A 107 -10.48 1.04 7.09
N GLY A 108 -10.10 1.34 8.33
CA GLY A 108 -10.05 0.36 9.42
C GLY A 108 -8.86 -0.58 9.38
N GLY A 109 -7.78 -0.22 8.67
CA GLY A 109 -6.52 -0.95 8.71
C GLY A 109 -5.55 -0.38 9.73
N ASP A 110 -4.60 -1.21 10.13
CA ASP A 110 -3.42 -0.85 10.91
C ASP A 110 -2.21 -0.69 9.98
N PHE A 111 -1.10 -0.14 10.49
CA PHE A 111 0.10 0.06 9.68
C PHE A 111 1.39 -0.21 10.44
N LEU A 112 2.37 -0.76 9.73
CA LEU A 112 3.76 -0.88 10.16
C LEU A 112 4.64 -0.29 9.06
N ILE A 113 5.00 0.98 9.22
CA ILE A 113 5.75 1.73 8.22
C ILE A 113 6.89 2.46 8.92
N GLU A 114 8.08 2.38 8.32
CA GLU A 114 9.28 2.99 8.86
C GLU A 114 9.21 4.53 8.84
N LEU A 115 9.62 5.16 9.94
CA LEU A 115 9.77 6.61 9.99
C LEU A 115 11.15 7.03 9.48
N LYS A 116 11.19 7.80 8.38
CA LYS A 116 12.46 8.32 7.85
C LYS A 116 13.06 9.40 8.76
N ALA A 117 14.36 9.29 9.04
CA ALA A 117 15.08 10.18 9.96
C ALA A 117 15.10 11.68 9.58
N ASN A 118 14.73 12.03 8.34
CA ASN A 118 14.58 13.42 7.92
C ASN A 118 13.33 14.11 8.51
N GLN A 119 12.37 13.34 9.06
CA GLN A 119 11.21 13.85 9.80
C GLN A 119 11.55 14.10 11.28
N ARG A 120 12.50 15.00 11.55
CA ARG A 120 13.15 15.16 12.88
C ARG A 120 12.16 15.37 14.03
N THR A 121 11.18 16.26 13.88
CA THR A 121 10.20 16.54 14.95
C THR A 121 9.39 15.32 15.32
N LEU A 122 8.94 14.56 14.33
CA LEU A 122 8.18 13.33 14.56
C LEU A 122 9.06 12.25 15.16
N ARG A 123 10.31 12.12 14.68
CA ARG A 123 11.27 11.16 15.22
C ARG A 123 11.54 11.40 16.70
N TYR A 124 11.91 12.62 17.08
CA TYR A 124 12.16 12.95 18.48
C TYR A 124 10.90 12.79 19.33
N GLY A 125 9.75 13.19 18.81
CA GLY A 125 8.47 12.95 19.47
C GLY A 125 8.24 11.45 19.75
N VAL A 126 8.50 10.57 18.78
CA VAL A 126 8.34 9.12 18.98
C VAL A 126 9.40 8.58 19.94
N GLU A 127 10.68 8.92 19.76
CA GLU A 127 11.79 8.46 20.61
C GLU A 127 11.56 8.82 22.09
N ASP A 128 11.22 10.09 22.38
CA ASP A 128 10.98 10.56 23.75
C ASP A 128 9.75 9.88 24.39
N ASN A 129 8.71 9.59 23.61
CA ASN A 129 7.50 8.96 24.13
C ASN A 129 7.67 7.45 24.33
N VAL A 130 8.44 6.77 23.48
CA VAL A 130 8.67 5.32 23.59
C VAL A 130 9.43 4.97 24.86
N GLU A 131 10.39 5.80 25.29
CA GLU A 131 11.10 5.59 26.57
C GLU A 131 10.16 5.64 27.79
N LEU A 132 9.06 6.38 27.68
CA LEU A 132 8.08 6.57 28.76
C LEU A 132 6.85 5.65 28.61
N ALA A 133 6.72 4.94 27.50
CA ALA A 133 5.56 4.12 27.21
C ALA A 133 5.64 2.76 27.93
N GLU A 134 4.57 2.39 28.63
CA GLU A 134 4.37 1.01 29.08
C GLU A 134 3.75 0.19 27.92
N PRO A 135 4.30 -0.98 27.57
CA PRO A 135 3.70 -1.84 26.55
C PRO A 135 2.26 -2.20 26.94
N VAL A 136 1.31 -1.89 26.05
CA VAL A 136 -0.11 -2.16 26.30
C VAL A 136 -0.44 -3.65 26.12
N ASP A 137 0.35 -4.34 25.30
CA ASP A 137 0.25 -5.78 25.05
C ASP A 137 1.64 -6.44 25.15
N VAL A 138 1.73 -7.51 25.94
CA VAL A 138 2.91 -8.39 26.03
C VAL A 138 2.53 -9.71 25.40
N TYR A 139 3.11 -10.02 24.23
CA TYR A 139 2.96 -11.31 23.55
C TYR A 139 3.85 -12.38 24.17
#